data_AF-A0A914BWV8-F1
#
_entry.id   AF-A0A914BWV8-F1
#
_cell.length_a   1.000
_cell.length_b   1.000
_cell.length_c   1.000
_cell.angle_alpha   90.00
_cell.angle_beta   90.00
_cell.angle_gamma   90.00
#
_symmetry.space_group_name_H-M   'P 1'
#
loop_
_entity.id
_entity.type
_entity.pdbx_description
1 polymer ?
#
loop_
_entity_poly.entity_id
_entity_poly.type
_entity_poly.pdbx_seq_one_letter_code
_entity_poly.pdbx_strand_id
1 'polypeptide(L)'
;MPTTDSVNPFMAFLQIIWYIVSSFLQAFYWNLVPYSLKSKKNLHGKLILITGAGGGIGSELARKFAEMGCRLVLWDVVPASNERTAQMCRQLGAEV
;
A
#
# COMPACT_ATOMS: atom_id res chain seq x y z
N MET A 1 -37.16 18.47 20.49
CA MET A 1 -36.56 19.03 19.26
C MET A 1 -35.42 19.92 19.70
N PRO A 2 -34.14 19.60 19.44
CA PRO A 2 -33.09 20.55 19.73
C PRO A 2 -33.19 21.68 18.71
N THR A 3 -33.39 22.88 19.24
CA THR A 3 -33.33 24.15 18.53
C THR A 3 -31.96 24.29 17.89
N THR A 4 -31.92 24.68 16.62
CA THR A 4 -30.72 25.23 15.97
C THR A 4 -30.29 26.46 16.75
N ASP A 5 -29.48 26.25 17.77
CA ASP A 5 -28.85 27.31 18.53
C ASP A 5 -28.05 28.16 17.54
N SER A 6 -28.32 29.47 17.55
CA SER A 6 -27.68 30.46 16.71
C SER A 6 -26.17 30.41 16.94
N VAL A 7 -25.46 29.64 16.12
CA VAL A 7 -24.01 29.71 16.03
C VAL A 7 -23.68 31.16 15.70
N ASN A 8 -23.19 31.89 16.71
CA ASN A 8 -22.83 33.29 16.55
C ASN A 8 -21.90 33.42 15.33
N PRO A 9 -22.09 34.39 14.44
CA PRO A 9 -21.28 34.52 13.21
C PRO A 9 -19.78 34.59 13.51
N PHE A 10 -19.42 35.14 14.67
CA PHE A 10 -18.07 35.11 15.21
C PHE A 10 -17.57 33.69 15.53
N MET A 11 -18.40 32.84 16.15
CA MET A 11 -18.05 31.44 16.43
C MET A 11 -17.91 30.62 15.15
N ALA A 12 -18.77 30.85 14.15
CA ALA A 12 -18.62 30.23 12.83
C ALA A 12 -17.28 30.63 12.17
N PHE A 13 -16.89 31.90 12.31
CA PHE A 13 -15.59 32.38 11.81
C PHE A 13 -14.40 31.72 12.53
N LEU A 14 -14.44 31.61 13.86
CA LEU A 14 -13.40 30.90 14.62
C LEU A 14 -13.32 29.42 14.25
N GLN A 15 -14.48 28.76 14.05
CA GLN A 15 -14.54 27.38 13.61
C GLN A 15 -13.91 27.20 12.23
N ILE A 16 -14.18 28.09 11.27
CA ILE A 16 -13.56 28.05 9.95
C ILE A 16 -12.05 28.22 10.04
N ILE A 17 -11.56 29.19 10.82
CA ILE A 17 -10.11 29.38 11.03
C ILE A 17 -9.50 28.11 11.63
N TRP A 18 -10.13 27.53 12.64
CA TRP A 18 -9.68 26.28 13.25
C TRP A 18 -9.60 25.12 12.26
N TYR A 19 -10.63 24.94 11.41
CA TYR A 19 -10.64 23.91 10.36
C TYR A 19 -9.52 24.13 9.33
N ILE A 20 -9.27 25.37 8.94
CA ILE A 20 -8.20 25.72 8.01
C ILE A 20 -6.83 25.40 8.63
N VAL A 21 -6.56 25.90 9.84
CA VAL A 21 -5.29 25.67 10.55
C VAL A 21 -5.03 24.19 10.77
N SER A 22 -6.03 23.43 11.25
CA SER A 22 -5.91 21.98 11.45
C SER A 22 -5.69 21.23 10.15
N SER A 23 -6.33 21.62 9.05
CA SER A 23 -6.11 21.02 7.73
C SER A 23 -4.68 21.27 7.22
N PHE A 24 -4.16 22.48 7.40
CA PHE A 24 -2.77 22.80 7.05
C PHE A 24 -1.76 22.03 7.91
N LEU A 25 -1.98 21.93 9.23
CA LEU A 25 -1.15 21.15 10.13
C LEU A 25 -1.16 19.67 9.77
N GLN A 26 -2.33 19.11 9.44
CA GLN A 26 -2.46 17.72 9.01
C GLN A 26 -1.77 17.49 7.66
N ALA A 27 -1.94 18.39 6.69
CA ALA A 27 -1.25 18.30 5.41
C ALA A 27 0.28 18.39 5.56
N PHE A 28 0.76 19.27 6.44
CA PHE A 28 2.18 19.41 6.75
C PHE A 28 2.73 18.15 7.42
N TYR A 29 1.99 17.56 8.36
CA TYR A 29 2.35 16.28 8.98
C TYR A 29 2.45 15.16 7.93
N TRP A 30 1.48 15.03 7.02
CA TRP A 30 1.54 14.01 5.97
C TRP A 30 2.63 14.25 4.92
N ASN A 31 3.03 15.50 4.66
CA ASN A 31 4.12 15.83 3.75
C ASN A 31 5.50 15.66 4.39
N LEU A 32 5.63 15.92 5.69
CA LEU A 32 6.90 15.80 6.40
C LEU A 32 7.18 14.41 6.93
N VAL A 33 6.15 13.65 7.34
CA VAL A 33 6.36 12.29 7.83
C VAL A 33 6.69 11.40 6.64
N PRO A 34 7.94 10.92 6.52
CA PRO A 34 8.31 10.07 5.41
C PRO A 34 7.48 8.78 5.48
N TYR A 35 7.04 8.30 4.32
CA TYR A 35 6.26 7.06 4.21
C TYR A 35 6.98 5.87 4.86
N SER A 36 8.31 5.93 5.00
CA SER A 36 9.14 4.94 5.70
C SER A 36 8.80 4.74 7.18
N LEU A 37 8.21 5.74 7.85
CA LEU A 37 7.78 5.64 9.25
C LEU A 37 6.38 5.02 9.41
N LYS A 38 5.63 4.87 8.32
CA LYS A 38 4.35 4.16 8.36
C LYS A 38 4.63 2.66 8.45
N SER A 39 3.90 1.98 9.33
CA SER A 39 3.96 0.52 9.43
C SER A 39 3.63 -0.10 8.08
N LYS A 40 4.55 -0.92 7.55
CA LYS A 40 4.31 -1.64 6.31
C LYS A 40 3.27 -2.72 6.54
N LYS A 41 2.40 -2.92 5.57
CA LYS A 41 1.44 -4.03 5.61
C LYS A 41 2.21 -5.35 5.71
N ASN A 42 1.86 -6.18 6.69
CA ASN A 42 2.39 -7.54 6.77
C ASN A 42 1.75 -8.39 5.66
N LEU A 43 2.59 -8.99 4.82
CA LEU A 43 2.18 -9.81 3.68
C LEU A 43 2.56 -11.28 3.83
N HIS A 44 3.20 -11.67 4.93
CA HIS A 44 3.60 -13.05 5.17
C HIS A 44 2.39 -14.00 5.07
N GLY A 45 2.55 -15.10 4.33
CA GLY A 45 1.52 -16.12 4.09
C GLY A 45 0.35 -15.67 3.19
N LYS A 46 0.36 -14.45 2.65
CA LYS A 46 -0.69 -13.97 1.74
C LYS A 46 -0.48 -14.53 0.33
N LEU A 47 -1.59 -14.74 -0.39
CA LEU A 47 -1.59 -15.11 -1.80
C LEU A 47 -1.50 -13.87 -2.69
N ILE A 48 -0.54 -13.83 -3.62
CA ILE A 48 -0.27 -12.71 -4.51
C ILE A 48 -0.30 -13.20 -5.97
N LEU A 49 -1.14 -12.58 -6.82
CA LEU A 49 -1.13 -12.78 -8.26
C LEU A 49 -0.20 -11.76 -8.92
N ILE A 50 0.71 -12.23 -9.78
CA ILE A 50 1.64 -11.38 -10.53
C ILE A 50 1.44 -11.63 -12.02
N THR A 51 0.99 -10.61 -12.75
CA THR A 51 0.89 -10.62 -14.21
C THR A 51 2.18 -10.11 -14.85
N GLY A 52 2.64 -10.73 -15.93
CA GLY A 52 3.95 -10.44 -16.51
C GLY A 52 5.11 -10.98 -15.65
N ALA A 53 4.88 -12.08 -14.92
CA ALA A 53 5.83 -12.62 -13.96
C ALA A 53 7.11 -13.22 -14.59
N GLY A 54 7.11 -13.46 -15.90
CA GLY A 54 8.23 -14.06 -16.62
C GLY A 54 9.43 -13.14 -16.82
N GLY A 55 9.35 -11.84 -16.51
CA GLY A 55 10.49 -10.95 -16.70
C GLY A 55 10.39 -9.57 -16.09
N GLY A 56 11.48 -8.80 -16.21
CA GLY A 56 11.58 -7.41 -15.79
C GLY A 56 11.11 -7.17 -14.35
N ILE A 57 10.14 -6.27 -14.20
CA ILE A 57 9.57 -5.90 -12.91
C ILE A 57 8.78 -7.07 -12.31
N GLY A 58 8.07 -7.85 -13.11
CA GLY A 58 7.22 -8.94 -12.61
C GLY A 58 8.04 -10.06 -11.96
N SER A 59 9.15 -10.47 -12.57
CA SER A 59 10.03 -11.50 -12.00
C SER A 59 10.71 -11.03 -10.70
N GLU A 60 11.13 -9.78 -10.65
CA GLU A 60 11.76 -9.21 -9.44
C GLU A 60 10.74 -9.00 -8.31
N LEU A 61 9.50 -8.66 -8.65
CA LEU A 61 8.40 -8.59 -7.72
C LEU A 61 8.07 -9.97 -7.13
N ALA A 62 8.05 -11.01 -7.97
CA ALA A 62 7.87 -12.40 -7.54
C ALA A 62 8.99 -12.83 -6.58
N ARG A 63 10.24 -12.49 -6.89
CA ARG A 63 11.39 -12.73 -6.00
C ARG A 63 11.19 -12.08 -4.63
N LYS A 64 10.86 -10.79 -4.58
CA LYS A 64 10.67 -10.06 -3.32
C LYS A 64 9.50 -10.58 -2.49
N PHE A 65 8.38 -10.95 -3.13
CA PHE A 65 7.25 -11.55 -2.40
C PHE A 65 7.54 -12.96 -1.91
N ALA A 66 8.33 -13.75 -2.67
CA ALA A 66 8.83 -15.03 -2.19
C ALA A 66 9.70 -14.86 -0.93
N GLU A 67 10.65 -13.92 -0.93
CA GLU A 67 11.49 -13.60 0.25
C GLU A 67 10.68 -13.14 1.47
N MET A 68 9.54 -12.49 1.24
CA MET A 68 8.61 -12.10 2.32
C MET A 68 7.76 -13.27 2.85
N GLY A 69 7.93 -14.48 2.31
CA GLY A 69 7.16 -15.67 2.68
C GLY A 69 5.71 -15.64 2.19
N CYS A 70 5.45 -15.01 1.04
CA CYS A 70 4.15 -15.01 0.39
C CYS A 70 3.96 -16.29 -0.45
N ARG A 71 2.70 -16.62 -0.75
CA ARG A 71 2.31 -17.62 -1.75
C ARG A 71 2.03 -16.88 -3.06
N LEU A 72 2.43 -17.42 -4.20
CA LEU A 72 2.39 -16.68 -5.47
C LEU A 72 1.57 -17.43 -6.51
N VAL A 73 0.87 -16.67 -7.35
CA VAL A 73 0.34 -17.13 -8.63
C VAL A 73 1.07 -16.34 -9.71
N LEU A 74 1.87 -17.02 -10.52
CA LEU A 74 2.65 -16.37 -11.57
C LEU A 74 1.94 -16.51 -12.93
N TRP A 75 1.63 -15.38 -13.53
CA TRP A 75 0.92 -15.31 -14.80
C TRP A 75 1.77 -14.59 -15.84
N ASP A 76 2.13 -15.30 -16.89
CA ASP A 76 2.82 -14.74 -18.06
C ASP A 76 2.38 -15.47 -19.34
N VAL A 77 2.49 -14.78 -20.47
CA VAL A 77 2.17 -15.33 -21.79
C VAL A 77 3.27 -16.30 -22.28
N VAL A 78 4.50 -16.14 -21.81
CA VAL A 78 5.63 -17.00 -22.19
C VAL A 78 5.88 -18.04 -21.08
N PRO A 79 5.51 -19.33 -21.28
CA PRO A 79 5.57 -20.33 -20.21
C PRO A 79 6.99 -20.61 -19.73
N ALA A 80 7.96 -20.60 -20.63
CA ALA A 80 9.35 -20.90 -20.30
C ALA A 80 9.98 -19.86 -19.37
N SER A 81 9.66 -18.58 -19.53
CA SER A 81 10.16 -17.53 -18.65
C SER A 81 9.38 -17.52 -17.33
N ASN A 82 8.07 -17.78 -17.36
CA ASN A 82 7.25 -17.92 -16.16
C ASN A 82 7.75 -19.06 -15.26
N GLU A 83 8.08 -20.21 -15.84
CA GLU A 83 8.59 -21.36 -15.09
C GLU A 83 9.97 -21.09 -14.49
N ARG A 84 10.85 -20.33 -15.16
CA ARG A 84 12.12 -19.90 -14.56
C ARG A 84 11.90 -19.04 -13.32
N THR A 85 10.96 -18.09 -13.38
CA THR A 85 10.58 -17.31 -12.20
C THR A 85 9.98 -18.20 -11.11
N ALA A 86 9.12 -19.16 -11.48
CA ALA A 86 8.53 -20.09 -10.52
C ALA A 86 9.60 -20.93 -9.80
N GLN A 87 10.57 -21.47 -10.54
CA GLN A 87 11.70 -22.22 -9.96
C GLN A 87 12.52 -21.38 -8.98
N MET A 88 12.85 -20.14 -9.35
CA MET A 88 13.53 -19.20 -8.45
C MET A 88 12.71 -18.95 -7.17
N CYS A 89 11.41 -18.71 -7.29
CA CYS A 89 10.55 -18.49 -6.13
C CYS A 89 10.43 -19.74 -5.23
N ARG A 90 10.37 -20.94 -5.82
CA ARG A 90 10.38 -22.21 -5.06
C ARG A 90 11.71 -22.43 -4.32
N GLN A 91 12.84 -22.05 -4.92
CA GLN A 91 14.15 -22.09 -4.25
C GLN A 91 14.22 -21.14 -3.04
N LEU A 92 13.45 -20.05 -3.07
CA LEU A 92 13.28 -19.13 -1.93
C LEU A 92 12.24 -19.63 -0.91
N GLY A 93 11.66 -20.82 -1.12
CA GLY A 93 10.69 -21.44 -0.21
C GLY A 93 9.25 -20.99 -0.42
N ALA A 94 8.94 -20.24 -1.47
CA ALA A 94 7.57 -19.84 -1.76
C ALA A 94 6.77 -20.98 -2.41
N GLU A 95 5.48 -21.06 -2.06
CA GLU A 95 4.50 -21.87 -2.78
C GLU A 95 4.06 -21.12 -4.04
N VAL A 96 4.24 -21.74 -5.21
CA VAL A 96 4.01 -21.14 -6.53
C VAL A 96 3.45 -22.15 -7.54
#